data_AF-A0A6B3H0Y1-F1
#
_entry.id   AF-A0A6B3H0Y1-F1
#
_cell.length_a   1.000
_cell.length_b   1.000
_cell.length_c   1.000
_cell.angle_alpha   90.00
_cell.angle_beta   90.00
_cell.angle_gamma   90.00
#
_symmetry.space_group_name_H-M   'P 1'
#
loop_
_entity.id
_entity.type
_entity.pdbx_description
1 polymer ?
#
loop_
_entity_poly.entity_id
_entity_poly.type
_entity_poly.pdbx_seq_one_letter_code
_entity_poly.pdbx_strand_id
1 'polypeptide(L)'
;SGDGASRGADRSAGPGAGPSSPAGAKEDKADGKQSASPDATENTDAEDKPSSKAPEASGAPESAPAPSPSRTTRAPAPSRPSATPSTPADSSAAAAVLSLVNQERAKAGCAPVRADAELAALATAFSKDMAARGFFDHTDPDGDSPWDRAEQAGVTGLGGENIARGQANAQSVMDSWMNSPGHRANILNCDYKTLGVGVHFAEGGPWWTQNFGF
;
A
#
# COMPACT_ATOMS: atom_id res chain seq x y z
N SER A 1 -70.14 -37.01 -19.97
CA SER A 1 -71.39 -36.28 -20.19
C SER A 1 -71.27 -34.89 -19.60
N GLY A 2 -71.61 -33.85 -20.38
CA GLY A 2 -71.83 -32.48 -19.88
C GLY A 2 -70.92 -31.43 -20.49
N ASP A 3 -71.33 -30.94 -21.67
CA ASP A 3 -71.24 -29.58 -22.26
C ASP A 3 -70.64 -28.44 -21.40
N GLY A 4 -69.93 -27.43 -21.92
CA GLY A 4 -70.00 -26.80 -23.24
C GLY A 4 -70.38 -25.31 -23.10
N ALA A 5 -69.73 -24.45 -23.90
CA ALA A 5 -70.07 -23.06 -24.27
C ALA A 5 -69.50 -21.84 -23.48
N SER A 6 -68.32 -21.38 -23.93
CA SER A 6 -68.05 -20.19 -24.76
C SER A 6 -68.74 -18.81 -24.55
N ARG A 7 -67.90 -17.78 -24.85
CA ARG A 7 -68.14 -16.40 -25.39
C ARG A 7 -68.04 -15.27 -24.32
N GLY A 8 -67.38 -14.13 -24.56
CA GLY A 8 -66.88 -13.54 -25.81
C GLY A 8 -65.95 -12.32 -25.59
N ALA A 9 -65.48 -11.79 -26.71
CA ALA A 9 -64.49 -10.72 -26.90
C ALA A 9 -65.00 -9.30 -26.55
N ASP A 10 -64.10 -8.33 -26.35
CA ASP A 10 -63.77 -7.29 -27.36
C ASP A 10 -62.70 -6.27 -26.87
N ARG A 11 -61.70 -6.06 -27.73
CA ARG A 11 -60.92 -4.86 -28.12
C ARG A 11 -60.90 -3.60 -27.23
N SER A 12 -59.71 -3.00 -27.10
CA SER A 12 -59.39 -1.71 -27.74
C SER A 12 -57.92 -1.32 -27.59
N ALA A 13 -57.34 -0.86 -28.71
CA ALA A 13 -56.02 -0.28 -28.85
C ALA A 13 -56.05 1.23 -28.55
N GLY A 14 -54.91 1.78 -28.08
CA GLY A 14 -54.63 3.22 -28.00
C GLY A 14 -53.32 3.55 -28.74
N PRO A 15 -53.24 4.69 -29.46
CA PRO A 15 -52.22 4.96 -30.48
C PRO A 15 -50.99 5.72 -29.94
N GLY A 16 -49.93 5.75 -30.76
CA GLY A 16 -48.64 6.38 -30.44
C GLY A 16 -48.42 7.81 -30.96
N ALA A 17 -47.19 8.28 -30.81
CA ALA A 17 -46.40 9.26 -31.61
C ALA A 17 -45.43 10.04 -30.70
N GLY A 18 -44.13 10.04 -31.04
CA GLY A 18 -43.12 10.97 -30.48
C GLY A 18 -43.20 12.35 -31.17
N PRO A 19 -42.10 13.11 -31.38
CA PRO A 19 -40.74 13.06 -30.80
C PRO A 19 -40.33 14.43 -30.19
N SER A 20 -39.11 14.57 -29.65
CA SER A 20 -38.21 15.75 -29.86
C SER A 20 -36.99 15.72 -28.94
N SER A 21 -35.79 15.68 -29.53
CA SER A 21 -34.56 16.24 -28.95
C SER A 21 -34.61 17.78 -28.99
N PRO A 22 -33.72 18.49 -28.27
CA PRO A 22 -32.51 18.93 -28.97
C PRO A 22 -31.22 18.90 -28.13
N ALA A 23 -30.09 18.85 -28.85
CA ALA A 23 -28.75 19.18 -28.38
C ALA A 23 -28.53 20.71 -28.37
N GLY A 24 -27.59 21.19 -27.56
CA GLY A 24 -27.12 22.58 -27.65
C GLY A 24 -26.05 22.93 -26.60
N ALA A 25 -24.80 22.98 -27.04
CA ALA A 25 -23.69 23.62 -26.35
C ALA A 25 -23.75 25.15 -26.49
N LYS A 26 -23.26 25.90 -25.49
CA LYS A 26 -22.25 26.98 -25.63
C LYS A 26 -21.99 27.73 -24.30
N GLU A 27 -20.78 28.30 -24.27
CA GLU A 27 -20.02 29.01 -23.23
C GLU A 27 -20.72 30.23 -22.61
N ASP A 28 -20.36 30.61 -21.37
CA ASP A 28 -19.60 31.87 -21.11
C ASP A 28 -19.19 32.06 -19.63
N LYS A 29 -18.26 33.00 -19.44
CA LYS A 29 -17.29 33.21 -18.35
C LYS A 29 -17.79 33.79 -16.99
N ALA A 30 -16.90 33.64 -16.00
CA ALA A 30 -16.28 34.68 -15.14
C ALA A 30 -16.61 34.73 -13.63
N ASP A 31 -15.55 35.11 -12.89
CA ASP A 31 -15.40 35.51 -11.48
C ASP A 31 -15.44 34.39 -10.42
N GLY A 32 -14.44 34.16 -9.56
CA GLY A 32 -13.26 34.92 -9.19
C GLY A 32 -13.11 34.91 -7.66
N LYS A 33 -12.15 34.14 -7.11
CA LYS A 33 -11.34 34.58 -5.95
C LYS A 33 -10.17 33.63 -5.67
N GLN A 34 -9.00 34.25 -5.75
CA GLN A 34 -7.67 33.74 -5.46
C GLN A 34 -7.46 33.53 -3.96
N SER A 35 -6.55 32.63 -3.60
CA SER A 35 -5.53 32.95 -2.60
C SER A 35 -4.21 32.34 -3.05
N ALA A 36 -3.24 33.22 -3.27
CA ALA A 36 -1.93 32.96 -3.85
C ALA A 36 -0.94 32.44 -2.80
N SER A 37 0.02 31.64 -3.23
CA SER A 37 1.35 31.56 -2.59
C SER A 37 2.36 32.25 -3.52
N PRO A 38 3.22 33.16 -3.02
CA PRO A 38 4.14 33.90 -3.86
C PRO A 38 5.47 33.16 -4.12
N ASP A 39 5.82 33.24 -5.40
CA ASP A 39 7.09 33.35 -6.14
C ASP A 39 8.47 33.46 -5.46
N ALA A 40 9.47 33.15 -6.31
CA ALA A 40 10.86 33.64 -6.41
C ALA A 40 11.95 32.82 -5.69
N THR A 41 13.09 32.44 -6.30
CA THR A 41 13.71 32.83 -7.58
C THR A 41 14.87 31.87 -7.90
N GLU A 42 15.09 31.66 -9.19
CA GLU A 42 16.25 31.04 -9.83
C GLU A 42 17.43 32.03 -9.89
N ASN A 43 18.68 31.55 -9.79
CA ASN A 43 19.83 32.08 -10.53
C ASN A 43 21.07 31.18 -10.39
N THR A 44 21.86 31.21 -11.46
CA THR A 44 22.89 30.28 -11.94
C THR A 44 24.32 30.58 -11.47
N ASP A 45 25.18 29.57 -11.63
CA ASP A 45 26.52 29.57 -12.29
C ASP A 45 27.77 29.09 -11.51
N ALA A 46 28.52 28.22 -12.23
CA ALA A 46 29.95 27.88 -12.22
C ALA A 46 30.72 27.39 -10.96
N GLU A 47 31.05 26.08 -11.00
CA GLU A 47 32.41 25.50 -11.12
C GLU A 47 33.50 25.77 -10.06
N ASP A 48 33.90 24.75 -9.28
CA ASP A 48 35.31 24.41 -8.97
C ASP A 48 35.46 22.99 -8.33
N LYS A 49 36.45 22.23 -8.80
CA LYS A 49 37.01 20.96 -8.25
C LYS A 49 38.50 21.02 -8.62
N PRO A 50 39.53 20.55 -7.85
CA PRO A 50 39.57 19.39 -6.92
C PRO A 50 40.43 19.56 -5.62
N SER A 51 40.51 18.46 -4.86
CA SER A 51 41.71 17.90 -4.17
C SER A 51 41.90 18.04 -2.64
N SER A 52 41.79 16.87 -1.99
CA SER A 52 42.84 16.18 -1.19
C SER A 52 43.31 16.77 0.16
N LYS A 53 43.07 16.03 1.26
CA LYS A 53 44.08 15.30 2.08
C LYS A 53 43.57 14.91 3.49
N ALA A 54 43.65 13.62 3.80
CA ALA A 54 44.07 13.12 5.13
C ALA A 54 45.62 13.08 5.14
N PRO A 55 46.38 13.14 6.27
CA PRO A 55 46.38 12.24 7.43
C PRO A 55 46.43 13.04 8.78
N GLU A 56 46.60 12.56 10.02
CA GLU A 56 47.62 11.70 10.66
C GLU A 56 47.24 11.69 12.19
N ALA A 57 46.92 10.56 12.82
CA ALA A 57 47.77 9.64 13.61
C ALA A 57 48.32 10.13 14.98
N SER A 58 48.37 9.17 15.91
CA SER A 58 49.11 9.10 17.19
C SER A 58 48.32 9.49 18.47
N GLY A 59 48.23 8.67 19.52
CA GLY A 59 48.95 7.44 19.80
C GLY A 59 48.40 6.67 21.02
N ALA A 60 48.85 5.42 21.14
CA ALA A 60 48.63 4.51 22.25
C ALA A 60 49.39 4.94 23.52
N PRO A 61 49.10 4.33 24.68
CA PRO A 61 50.05 3.32 25.12
C PRO A 61 49.42 2.01 25.60
N GLU A 62 50.26 1.00 25.49
CA GLU A 62 50.12 -0.42 25.81
C GLU A 62 50.20 -0.67 27.33
N SER A 63 49.37 -1.60 27.83
CA SER A 63 49.64 -2.36 29.05
C SER A 63 48.86 -3.68 29.05
N ALA A 64 49.62 -4.76 28.84
CA ALA A 64 49.57 -6.16 29.30
C ALA A 64 48.29 -6.83 29.89
N PRO A 65 48.18 -8.17 29.84
CA PRO A 65 46.90 -8.89 29.71
C PRO A 65 46.31 -9.53 30.98
N ALA A 66 44.97 -9.67 30.96
CA ALA A 66 44.05 -10.71 31.48
C ALA A 66 44.19 -11.23 32.93
N PRO A 67 43.04 -11.40 33.62
CA PRO A 67 42.30 -12.65 33.44
C PRO A 67 40.82 -12.47 33.01
N SER A 68 40.33 -13.51 32.34
CA SER A 68 39.00 -13.66 31.71
C SER A 68 37.80 -13.68 32.69
N PRO A 69 36.55 -13.57 32.16
CA PRO A 69 35.54 -12.67 32.69
C PRO A 69 34.63 -13.29 33.76
N SER A 70 34.23 -12.44 34.71
CA SER A 70 33.04 -12.65 35.51
C SER A 70 31.84 -12.75 34.56
N ARG A 71 31.13 -13.88 34.62
CA ARG A 71 29.85 -14.08 33.94
C ARG A 71 28.82 -13.15 34.56
N THR A 72 28.74 -11.92 34.06
CA THR A 72 27.57 -11.08 34.28
C THR A 72 26.43 -11.75 33.52
N THR A 73 25.45 -12.24 34.28
CA THR A 73 24.18 -12.75 33.78
C THR A 73 23.55 -11.71 32.85
N ARG A 74 23.58 -11.98 31.53
CA ARG A 74 22.88 -11.21 30.51
C ARG A 74 21.39 -11.29 30.81
N ALA A 75 20.78 -10.14 31.12
CA ALA A 75 19.33 -9.97 31.14
C ALA A 75 18.74 -10.45 29.79
N PRO A 76 17.56 -11.08 29.77
CA PRO A 76 16.97 -11.57 28.53
C PRO A 76 16.73 -10.40 27.57
N ALA A 77 17.16 -10.55 26.32
CA ALA A 77 16.78 -9.65 25.24
C ALA A 77 15.25 -9.63 25.10
N PRO A 78 14.62 -8.51 24.67
CA PRO A 78 13.20 -8.49 24.42
C PRO A 78 12.87 -9.55 23.35
N SER A 79 11.98 -10.46 23.69
CA SER A 79 11.47 -11.48 22.79
C SER A 79 10.83 -10.79 21.60
N ARG A 80 11.39 -10.99 20.39
CA ARG A 80 10.74 -10.61 19.13
C ARG A 80 9.30 -11.16 19.20
N PRO A 81 8.24 -10.36 18.97
CA PRO A 81 6.88 -10.86 19.05
C PRO A 81 6.76 -12.04 18.09
N SER A 82 6.36 -13.19 18.63
CA SER A 82 6.08 -14.37 17.82
C SER A 82 4.94 -14.00 16.87
N ALA A 83 5.23 -13.96 15.57
CA ALA A 83 4.22 -13.75 14.55
C ALA A 83 3.10 -14.76 14.76
N THR A 84 1.90 -14.29 15.09
CA THR A 84 0.73 -15.16 15.13
C THR A 84 0.52 -15.72 13.71
N PRO A 85 0.42 -17.05 13.56
CA PRO A 85 0.33 -17.65 12.24
C PRO A 85 -0.89 -17.10 11.50
N SER A 86 -0.67 -16.66 10.26
CA SER A 86 -1.74 -16.24 9.35
C SER A 86 -2.62 -17.44 9.02
N THR A 87 -3.91 -17.20 8.76
CA THR A 87 -4.80 -18.29 8.36
C THR A 87 -4.46 -18.76 6.93
N PRO A 88 -4.89 -19.97 6.53
CA PRO A 88 -4.73 -20.42 5.15
C PRO A 88 -5.39 -19.49 4.13
N ALA A 89 -6.54 -18.90 4.48
CA ALA A 89 -7.24 -17.94 3.64
C ALA A 89 -6.40 -16.67 3.45
N ASP A 90 -5.84 -16.12 4.53
CA ASP A 90 -4.95 -14.95 4.48
C ASP A 90 -3.76 -15.21 3.55
N SER A 91 -3.10 -16.35 3.74
CA SER A 91 -1.92 -16.72 2.96
C SER A 91 -2.23 -16.87 1.47
N SER A 92 -3.39 -17.47 1.14
CA SER A 92 -3.83 -17.63 -0.25
C SER A 92 -4.13 -16.30 -0.94
N ALA A 93 -4.77 -15.37 -0.22
CA ALA A 93 -5.09 -14.04 -0.73
C ALA A 93 -3.81 -13.19 -0.93
N ALA A 94 -2.87 -13.25 0.02
CA ALA A 94 -1.58 -12.60 -0.09
C ALA A 94 -0.78 -13.08 -1.33
N ALA A 95 -0.75 -14.40 -1.56
CA ALA A 95 -0.08 -14.97 -2.74
C ALA A 95 -0.73 -14.54 -4.06
N ALA A 96 -2.08 -14.45 -4.10
CA ALA A 96 -2.79 -13.97 -5.27
C ALA A 96 -2.47 -12.49 -5.57
N VAL A 97 -2.39 -11.64 -4.54
CA VAL A 97 -1.99 -10.23 -4.68
C VAL A 97 -0.57 -10.11 -5.24
N LEU A 98 0.40 -10.90 -4.74
CA LEU A 98 1.77 -10.91 -5.27
C LEU A 98 1.80 -11.25 -6.77
N SER A 99 1.03 -12.27 -7.18
CA SER A 99 0.91 -12.63 -8.60
C SER A 99 0.38 -11.47 -9.43
N LEU A 100 -0.68 -10.80 -8.97
CA LEU A 100 -1.29 -9.66 -9.66
C LEU A 100 -0.35 -8.45 -9.75
N VAL A 101 0.39 -8.12 -8.67
CA VAL A 101 1.42 -7.09 -8.71
C VAL A 101 2.43 -7.38 -9.81
N ASN A 102 2.92 -8.62 -9.90
CA ASN A 102 3.90 -9.00 -10.90
C ASN A 102 3.34 -8.96 -12.33
N GLN A 103 2.04 -9.19 -12.52
CA GLN A 103 1.38 -9.00 -13.82
C GLN A 103 1.34 -7.52 -14.22
N GLU A 104 0.97 -6.62 -13.30
CA GLU A 104 0.96 -5.18 -13.58
C GLU A 104 2.38 -4.63 -13.84
N ARG A 105 3.35 -5.08 -13.06
CA ARG A 105 4.77 -4.74 -13.25
C ARG A 105 5.30 -5.20 -14.60
N ALA A 106 4.93 -6.40 -15.04
CA ALA A 106 5.31 -6.89 -16.37
C ALA A 106 4.74 -6.02 -17.50
N LYS A 107 3.47 -5.57 -17.38
CA LYS A 107 2.85 -4.64 -18.34
C LYS A 107 3.58 -3.30 -18.42
N ALA A 108 4.17 -2.86 -17.30
CA ALA A 108 4.96 -1.63 -17.21
C ALA A 108 6.46 -1.81 -17.54
N GLY A 109 6.92 -3.03 -17.85
CA GLY A 109 8.33 -3.32 -18.14
C GLY A 109 9.23 -3.40 -16.90
N CYS A 110 8.67 -3.45 -15.69
CA CYS A 110 9.43 -3.65 -14.46
C CYS A 110 9.76 -5.13 -14.23
N ALA A 111 10.88 -5.40 -13.57
CA ALA A 111 11.20 -6.72 -13.04
C ALA A 111 10.18 -7.14 -11.95
N PRO A 112 9.87 -8.44 -11.82
CA PRO A 112 8.98 -8.91 -10.77
C PRO A 112 9.59 -8.71 -9.38
N VAL A 113 8.74 -8.39 -8.40
CA VAL A 113 9.10 -8.42 -6.98
C VAL A 113 9.02 -9.85 -6.44
N ARG A 114 9.87 -10.15 -5.45
CA ARG A 114 9.88 -11.42 -4.71
C ARG A 114 9.14 -11.27 -3.39
N ALA A 115 8.48 -12.33 -2.95
CA ALA A 115 7.90 -12.37 -1.60
C ALA A 115 9.01 -12.17 -0.55
N ASP A 116 8.75 -11.31 0.43
CA ASP A 116 9.61 -11.11 1.59
C ASP A 116 8.84 -11.37 2.88
N ALA A 117 9.39 -12.24 3.73
CA ALA A 117 8.70 -12.73 4.91
C ALA A 117 8.65 -11.68 6.03
N GLU A 118 9.66 -10.80 6.14
CA GLU A 118 9.72 -9.77 7.18
C GLU A 118 8.76 -8.63 6.85
N LEU A 119 8.73 -8.18 5.58
CA LEU A 119 7.74 -7.23 5.10
C LEU A 119 6.32 -7.80 5.19
N ALA A 120 6.13 -9.08 4.91
CA ALA A 120 4.81 -9.72 5.04
C ALA A 120 4.34 -9.77 6.50
N ALA A 121 5.24 -10.12 7.43
CA ALA A 121 4.93 -10.11 8.85
C ALA A 121 4.56 -8.70 9.35
N LEU A 122 5.32 -7.68 8.93
CA LEU A 122 5.03 -6.26 9.21
C LEU A 122 3.65 -5.85 8.66
N ALA A 123 3.37 -6.18 7.40
CA ALA A 123 2.10 -5.86 6.75
C ALA A 123 0.92 -6.57 7.44
N THR A 124 1.06 -7.86 7.78
CA THR A 124 0.04 -8.61 8.51
C THR A 124 -0.22 -8.03 9.90
N ALA A 125 0.83 -7.65 10.62
CA ALA A 125 0.68 -6.99 11.92
C ALA A 125 -0.15 -5.71 11.79
N PHE A 126 0.15 -4.88 10.79
CA PHE A 126 -0.56 -3.62 10.60
C PHE A 126 -2.03 -3.81 10.14
N SER A 127 -2.31 -4.79 9.27
CA SER A 127 -3.70 -5.13 8.92
C SER A 127 -4.51 -5.60 10.13
N LYS A 128 -3.91 -6.39 11.03
CA LYS A 128 -4.55 -6.83 12.29
C LYS A 128 -4.77 -5.65 13.23
N ASP A 129 -3.81 -4.74 13.28
CA ASP A 129 -3.86 -3.59 14.17
C ASP A 129 -4.92 -2.56 13.76
N MET A 130 -5.00 -2.23 12.47
CA MET A 130 -6.09 -1.44 11.90
C MET A 130 -7.47 -2.03 12.24
N ALA A 131 -7.60 -3.36 12.15
CA ALA A 131 -8.83 -4.04 12.50
C ALA A 131 -9.15 -3.99 14.00
N ALA A 132 -8.16 -4.27 14.84
CA ALA A 132 -8.34 -4.34 16.29
C ALA A 132 -8.64 -2.98 16.92
N ARG A 133 -7.97 -1.93 16.44
CA ARG A 133 -8.13 -0.56 16.95
C ARG A 133 -9.13 0.28 16.15
N GLY A 134 -9.65 -0.25 15.05
CA GLY A 134 -10.74 0.38 14.29
C GLY A 134 -10.34 1.65 13.55
N PHE A 135 -9.11 1.75 13.05
CA PHE A 135 -8.61 2.89 12.29
C PHE A 135 -8.22 2.50 10.86
N PHE A 136 -8.13 3.48 9.96
CA PHE A 136 -7.68 3.26 8.59
C PHE A 136 -6.85 4.47 8.14
N ASP A 137 -5.56 4.42 8.46
CA ASP A 137 -4.55 5.43 8.14
C ASP A 137 -3.18 4.73 8.01
N HIS A 138 -2.22 5.35 7.34
CA HIS A 138 -0.84 4.88 7.27
C HIS A 138 -0.09 5.08 8.59
N THR A 139 -0.44 6.13 9.33
CA THR A 139 0.08 6.42 10.66
C THR A 139 -0.85 5.81 11.68
N ASP A 140 -0.30 5.05 12.61
CA ASP A 140 -1.12 4.41 13.61
C ASP A 140 -1.57 5.39 14.71
N PRO A 141 -2.54 5.02 15.57
CA PRO A 141 -2.99 5.89 16.67
C PRO A 141 -1.93 6.28 17.71
N ASP A 142 -0.78 5.59 17.74
CA ASP A 142 0.34 5.95 18.62
C ASP A 142 1.29 6.96 17.93
N GLY A 143 1.05 7.24 16.65
CA GLY A 143 1.82 8.17 15.84
C GLY A 143 2.90 7.52 14.99
N ASP A 144 2.97 6.18 14.96
CA ASP A 144 4.01 5.45 14.24
C ASP A 144 3.69 5.37 12.75
N SER A 145 4.59 5.89 11.93
CA SER A 145 4.56 5.76 10.47
C SER A 145 4.93 4.33 10.04
N PRO A 146 4.78 3.98 8.73
CA PRO A 146 5.24 2.68 8.24
C PRO A 146 6.71 2.41 8.52
N TRP A 147 7.55 3.44 8.48
CA TRP A 147 8.98 3.32 8.76
C TRP A 147 9.28 3.13 10.25
N ASP A 148 8.55 3.81 11.14
CA ASP A 148 8.69 3.62 12.59
C ASP A 148 8.31 2.18 12.98
N ARG A 149 7.19 1.68 12.44
CA ARG A 149 6.77 0.27 12.64
C ARG A 149 7.80 -0.72 12.10
N ALA A 150 8.42 -0.42 10.95
CA ALA A 150 9.47 -1.26 10.38
C ALA A 150 10.72 -1.28 11.28
N GLU A 151 11.17 -0.12 11.76
CA GLU A 151 12.30 0.01 12.68
C GLU A 151 12.07 -0.77 13.97
N GLN A 152 10.91 -0.59 14.60
CA GLN A 152 10.52 -1.31 15.82
C GLN A 152 10.48 -2.84 15.63
N ALA A 153 10.09 -3.30 14.44
CA ALA A 153 10.07 -4.72 14.08
C ALA A 153 11.44 -5.27 13.64
N GLY A 154 12.46 -4.41 13.52
CA GLY A 154 13.79 -4.74 13.01
C GLY A 154 13.79 -5.07 11.51
N VAL A 155 12.81 -4.55 10.76
CA VAL A 155 12.66 -4.74 9.32
C VAL A 155 13.35 -3.59 8.60
N THR A 156 14.31 -3.90 7.74
CA THR A 156 15.05 -2.90 6.97
C THR A 156 14.62 -2.88 5.52
N GLY A 157 14.80 -1.74 4.84
CA GLY A 157 14.59 -1.65 3.40
C GLY A 157 13.14 -1.45 2.96
N LEU A 158 12.24 -1.06 3.88
CA LEU A 158 10.89 -0.61 3.52
C LEU A 158 10.97 0.63 2.63
N GLY A 159 10.43 0.52 1.42
CA GLY A 159 10.39 1.58 0.42
C GLY A 159 9.02 2.26 0.29
N GLY A 160 7.92 1.52 0.49
CA GLY A 160 6.57 2.10 0.42
C GLY A 160 5.48 1.17 0.94
N GLU A 161 4.34 1.77 1.30
CA GLU A 161 3.17 1.06 1.81
C GLU A 161 1.92 1.42 0.99
N ASN A 162 1.08 0.44 0.67
CA ASN A 162 -0.30 0.64 0.25
C ASN A 162 -1.23 -0.02 1.27
N ILE A 163 -2.33 0.64 1.64
CA ILE A 163 -3.39 0.06 2.46
C ILE A 163 -4.73 0.05 1.74
N ALA A 164 -5.59 -0.89 2.10
CA ALA A 164 -6.95 -0.99 1.59
C ALA A 164 -7.86 -1.69 2.61
N ARG A 165 -9.16 -1.45 2.50
CA ARG A 165 -10.18 -1.99 3.40
C ARG A 165 -11.48 -2.24 2.65
N GLY A 166 -12.06 -3.42 2.82
CA GLY A 166 -13.40 -3.77 2.33
C GLY A 166 -13.43 -4.42 0.94
N GLN A 167 -12.33 -4.45 0.19
CA GLN A 167 -12.23 -5.18 -1.06
C GLN A 167 -12.27 -6.68 -0.78
N ALA A 168 -13.23 -7.38 -1.39
CA ALA A 168 -13.58 -8.75 -1.02
C ALA A 168 -12.50 -9.79 -1.35
N ASN A 169 -11.62 -9.50 -2.31
CA ASN A 169 -10.61 -10.43 -2.80
C ASN A 169 -9.41 -9.71 -3.44
N ALA A 170 -8.39 -10.49 -3.80
CA ALA A 170 -7.14 -10.02 -4.38
C ALA A 170 -7.32 -9.20 -5.68
N GLN A 171 -8.26 -9.57 -6.55
CA GLN A 171 -8.51 -8.82 -7.79
C GLN A 171 -9.14 -7.46 -7.47
N SER A 172 -10.16 -7.43 -6.63
CA SER A 172 -10.86 -6.19 -6.25
C SER A 172 -9.92 -5.19 -5.56
N VAL A 173 -8.99 -5.66 -4.72
CA VAL A 173 -7.99 -4.79 -4.09
C VAL A 173 -6.93 -4.32 -5.07
N MET A 174 -6.50 -5.19 -6.00
CA MET A 174 -5.58 -4.79 -7.06
C MET A 174 -6.18 -3.70 -7.96
N ASP A 175 -7.42 -3.88 -8.41
CA ASP A 175 -8.11 -2.90 -9.24
C ASP A 175 -8.24 -1.55 -8.50
N SER A 176 -8.53 -1.60 -7.20
CA SER A 176 -8.61 -0.39 -6.36
C SER A 176 -7.26 0.33 -6.25
N TRP A 177 -6.16 -0.40 -6.03
CA TRP A 177 -4.82 0.20 -5.99
C TRP A 177 -4.38 0.75 -7.35
N MET A 178 -4.64 0.04 -8.45
CA MET A 178 -4.22 0.47 -9.79
C MET A 178 -5.00 1.67 -10.33
N ASN A 179 -6.19 1.93 -9.79
CA ASN A 179 -7.00 3.12 -10.07
C ASN A 179 -6.66 4.33 -9.17
N SER A 180 -5.80 4.15 -8.15
CA SER A 180 -5.30 5.24 -7.31
C SER A 180 -3.88 5.63 -7.77
N PRO A 181 -3.64 6.88 -8.19
CA PRO A 181 -2.31 7.30 -8.67
C PRO A 181 -1.18 7.03 -7.68
N GLY A 182 -1.39 7.30 -6.39
CA GLY A 182 -0.39 7.07 -5.35
C GLY A 182 -0.07 5.59 -5.14
N HIS A 183 -1.10 4.75 -5.01
CA HIS A 183 -0.89 3.31 -4.82
C HIS A 183 -0.29 2.63 -6.06
N ARG A 184 -0.74 3.05 -7.25
CA ARG A 184 -0.19 2.61 -8.54
C ARG A 184 1.30 2.96 -8.65
N ALA A 185 1.70 4.16 -8.22
CA ALA A 185 3.11 4.57 -8.26
C ALA A 185 4.00 3.63 -7.44
N ASN A 186 3.54 3.18 -6.27
CA ASN A 186 4.27 2.18 -5.47
C ASN A 186 4.38 0.84 -6.21
N ILE A 187 3.28 0.31 -6.75
CA ILE A 187 3.24 -0.98 -7.47
C ILE A 187 4.19 -0.97 -8.67
N LEU A 188 4.21 0.14 -9.42
CA LEU A 188 4.96 0.28 -10.66
C LEU A 188 6.36 0.91 -10.48
N ASN A 189 6.81 1.13 -9.25
CA ASN A 189 8.18 1.56 -9.02
C ASN A 189 9.15 0.39 -9.30
N CYS A 190 9.89 0.47 -10.41
CA CYS A 190 10.80 -0.60 -10.84
C CYS A 190 12.02 -0.79 -9.91
N ASP A 191 12.30 0.16 -9.00
CA ASP A 191 13.40 0.06 -8.04
C ASP A 191 13.11 -0.99 -6.96
N TYR A 192 11.85 -1.18 -6.59
CA TYR A 192 11.47 -2.22 -5.61
C TYR A 192 11.73 -3.62 -6.14
N LYS A 193 12.26 -4.49 -5.26
CA LYS A 193 12.64 -5.88 -5.53
C LYS A 193 11.90 -6.88 -4.65
N THR A 194 11.35 -6.43 -3.53
CA THR A 194 10.65 -7.27 -2.56
C THR A 194 9.25 -6.74 -2.26
N LEU A 195 8.35 -7.64 -1.87
CA LEU A 195 6.99 -7.33 -1.47
C LEU A 195 6.56 -8.23 -0.30
N GLY A 196 6.07 -7.60 0.75
CA GLY A 196 5.26 -8.22 1.78
C GLY A 196 3.79 -7.89 1.59
N VAL A 197 2.91 -8.89 1.70
CA VAL A 197 1.46 -8.67 1.66
C VAL A 197 0.85 -9.19 2.95
N GLY A 198 0.17 -8.30 3.66
CA GLY A 198 -0.64 -8.59 4.82
C GLY A 198 -2.11 -8.54 4.45
N VAL A 199 -2.87 -9.51 4.96
CA VAL A 199 -4.32 -9.48 4.95
C VAL A 199 -4.85 -9.98 6.29
N HIS A 200 -5.93 -9.38 6.75
CA HIS A 200 -6.68 -9.87 7.89
C HIS A 200 -8.17 -9.81 7.59
N PHE A 201 -8.84 -10.96 7.54
CA PHE A 201 -10.30 -11.03 7.40
C PHE A 201 -10.95 -10.88 8.77
N ALA A 202 -11.57 -9.71 9.02
CA ALA A 202 -12.26 -9.41 10.27
C ALA A 202 -13.53 -8.59 10.02
N GLU A 203 -14.24 -8.24 11.09
CA GLU A 203 -15.34 -7.28 10.99
C GLU A 203 -14.84 -5.95 10.43
N GLY A 204 -15.68 -5.29 9.64
CA GLY A 204 -15.30 -4.03 8.99
C GLY A 204 -14.33 -4.21 7.82
N GLY A 205 -13.89 -5.43 7.49
CA GLY A 205 -13.34 -5.75 6.17
C GLY A 205 -12.44 -6.99 6.14
N PRO A 206 -12.11 -7.49 4.94
CA PRO A 206 -10.72 -7.78 4.66
C PRO A 206 -9.94 -6.46 4.79
N TRP A 207 -8.90 -6.47 5.63
CA TRP A 207 -7.94 -5.39 5.84
C TRP A 207 -6.67 -5.76 5.10
N TRP A 208 -6.15 -4.88 4.26
CA TRP A 208 -5.04 -5.16 3.35
C TRP A 208 -3.90 -4.19 3.55
N THR A 209 -2.67 -4.71 3.52
CA THR A 209 -1.44 -3.93 3.52
C THR A 209 -0.45 -4.53 2.52
N GLN A 210 0.17 -3.71 1.67
CA GLN A 210 1.33 -4.06 0.84
C GLN A 210 2.52 -3.23 1.28
N ASN A 211 3.63 -3.89 1.59
CA ASN A 211 4.90 -3.26 1.92
C ASN A 211 5.94 -3.63 0.87
N PHE A 212 6.45 -2.64 0.15
CA PHE A 212 7.48 -2.80 -0.88
C PHE A 212 8.86 -2.56 -0.29
N GLY A 213 9.89 -3.26 -0.78
CA GLY A 213 11.27 -3.01 -0.39
C GLY A 213 12.25 -3.06 -1.55
N PHE A 214 13.46 -2.53 -1.30
CA PHE A 214 14.57 -2.46 -2.24
C PHE A 214 15.36 -3.78 -2.35
#